data_AF-A0A7R9LRX7-F1
#
_entry.id   AF-A0A7R9LRX7-F1
#
_cell.length_a   1.000
_cell.length_b   1.000
_cell.length_c   1.000
_cell.angle_alpha   90.00
_cell.angle_beta   90.00
_cell.angle_gamma   90.00
#
_symmetry.space_group_name_H-M   'P 1'
#
loop_
_entity.id
_entity.type
_entity.pdbx_description
1 polymer ?
#
loop_
_entity_poly.entity_id
_entity_poly.type
_entity_poly.pdbx_seq_one_letter_code
_entity_poly.pdbx_strand_id
1 'polypeptide(L)'
;KWTKPIINAGDGVGEHPTQALLDIFTIREVIGTVNNLVITLVGDLANGRTVHSLARLLTHYNKISLQFVSPDQLRMPEEVKEYLRKRDIGFREMTSLVDALPETDVLYMTRIQKERFENEDEYRSCCDHYIVTPQLMTKAKPKMIVMHPLPRLNEIQPDFDSDKRAAYFTQAENGMYVRMALLAKVLGKI
;
A
#
# COMPACT_ATOMS: atom_id res chain seq x y z
N LYS A 1 27.77 0.51 -21.44
CA LYS A 1 26.97 -0.71 -21.17
C LYS A 1 27.26 -1.16 -19.75
N TRP A 2 26.24 -1.35 -18.92
CA TRP A 2 26.42 -1.82 -17.55
C TRP A 2 26.88 -3.29 -17.56
N THR A 3 27.88 -3.62 -16.76
CA THR A 3 28.44 -4.99 -16.65
C THR A 3 28.00 -5.70 -15.37
N LYS A 4 27.24 -5.01 -14.51
CA LYS A 4 26.70 -5.50 -13.24
C LYS A 4 25.18 -5.29 -13.23
N PRO A 5 24.40 -6.19 -12.63
CA PRO A 5 22.97 -5.98 -12.41
C PRO A 5 22.72 -4.73 -11.57
N ILE A 6 21.68 -3.97 -11.91
CA ILE A 6 21.22 -2.81 -11.15
C ILE A 6 19.82 -3.13 -10.63
N ILE A 7 19.61 -2.93 -9.33
CA ILE A 7 18.31 -3.12 -8.68
C ILE A 7 17.77 -1.74 -8.29
N ASN A 8 16.58 -1.39 -8.80
CA ASN A 8 15.92 -0.14 -8.46
C ASN A 8 15.41 -0.20 -7.00
N ALA A 9 15.93 0.68 -6.14
CA ALA A 9 15.50 0.86 -4.76
C ALA A 9 14.50 2.03 -4.59
N GLY A 10 13.99 2.57 -5.70
CA GLY A 10 13.05 3.69 -5.78
C GLY A 10 13.57 4.80 -6.71
N ASP A 11 12.83 5.10 -7.79
CA ASP A 11 13.16 6.19 -8.73
C ASP A 11 12.15 7.34 -8.64
N GLY A 12 12.31 8.19 -7.61
CA GLY A 12 11.50 9.40 -7.44
C GLY A 12 10.01 9.09 -7.22
N VAL A 13 9.19 9.41 -8.22
CA VAL A 13 7.73 9.12 -8.24
C VAL A 13 7.37 7.92 -9.12
N GLY A 14 8.35 7.23 -9.70
CA GLY A 14 8.14 6.09 -10.59
C GLY A 14 7.80 4.82 -9.84
N GLU A 15 8.75 3.89 -9.76
CA GLU A 15 8.53 2.53 -9.27
C GLU A 15 9.40 2.23 -8.04
N HIS A 16 8.92 1.31 -7.20
CA HIS A 16 9.68 0.74 -6.11
C HIS A 16 9.51 -0.79 -6.08
N PRO A 17 10.17 -1.54 -6.98
CA PRO A 17 9.86 -2.94 -7.22
C PRO A 17 10.14 -3.84 -6.01
N THR A 18 11.21 -3.56 -5.26
CA THR A 18 11.53 -4.35 -4.04
C THR A 18 10.53 -4.12 -2.91
N GLN A 19 9.89 -2.94 -2.86
CA GLN A 19 8.80 -2.67 -1.93
C GLN A 19 7.53 -3.44 -2.34
N ALA A 20 7.16 -3.41 -3.62
CA ALA A 20 6.00 -4.18 -4.07
C ALA A 20 6.18 -5.70 -3.83
N LEU A 21 7.40 -6.23 -4.01
CA LEU A 21 7.71 -7.62 -3.70
C LEU A 21 7.52 -7.96 -2.22
N LEU A 22 8.03 -7.12 -1.31
CA LEU A 22 7.90 -7.38 0.13
C LEU A 22 6.46 -7.17 0.63
N ASP A 23 5.72 -6.25 0.00
CA ASP A 23 4.31 -6.02 0.32
C ASP A 23 3.49 -7.26 0.01
N ILE A 24 3.65 -7.81 -1.19
CA ILE A 24 2.96 -9.04 -1.60
C ILE A 24 3.40 -10.25 -0.78
N PHE A 25 4.69 -10.34 -0.45
CA PHE A 25 5.19 -11.39 0.44
C PHE A 25 4.49 -11.34 1.81
N THR A 26 4.37 -10.14 2.37
CA THR A 26 3.72 -9.93 3.67
C THR A 26 2.24 -10.27 3.63
N ILE A 27 1.51 -9.85 2.58
CA ILE A 27 0.11 -10.24 2.38
C ILE A 27 -0.03 -11.76 2.38
N ARG A 28 0.80 -12.44 1.59
CA ARG A 28 0.78 -13.90 1.48
C ARG A 28 1.11 -14.60 2.80
N GLU A 29 2.10 -14.12 3.52
CA GLU A 29 2.52 -14.72 4.79
C GLU A 29 1.46 -14.58 5.88
N VAL A 30 0.87 -13.39 6.03
CA VAL A 30 -0.06 -13.12 7.13
C VAL A 30 -1.48 -13.63 6.82
N ILE A 31 -1.95 -13.51 5.57
CA ILE A 31 -3.30 -13.95 5.17
C ILE A 31 -3.33 -15.41 4.69
N GLY A 32 -2.20 -15.91 4.17
CA GLY A 32 -2.05 -17.25 3.58
C GLY A 32 -2.29 -17.30 2.06
N THR A 33 -2.81 -16.23 1.46
CA THR A 33 -3.02 -16.08 0.02
C THR A 33 -3.01 -14.60 -0.34
N VAL A 34 -2.81 -14.30 -1.62
CA VAL A 34 -3.03 -12.97 -2.20
C VAL A 34 -4.30 -12.97 -3.05
N ASN A 35 -4.79 -14.13 -3.51
CA ASN A 35 -5.95 -14.22 -4.38
C ASN A 35 -7.28 -13.98 -3.64
N ASN A 36 -8.29 -13.49 -4.36
CA ASN A 36 -9.64 -13.26 -3.85
C ASN A 36 -9.67 -12.32 -2.63
N LEU A 37 -8.87 -11.25 -2.69
CA LEU A 37 -8.77 -10.22 -1.65
C LEU A 37 -9.27 -8.88 -2.16
N VAL A 38 -9.87 -8.12 -1.25
CA VAL A 38 -10.13 -6.69 -1.42
C VAL A 38 -8.98 -5.92 -0.77
N ILE A 39 -8.23 -5.17 -1.58
CA ILE A 39 -7.06 -4.42 -1.14
C ILE A 39 -7.36 -2.93 -1.28
N THR A 40 -7.28 -2.22 -0.17
CA THR A 40 -7.64 -0.81 -0.05
C THR A 40 -6.38 0.01 0.13
N LEU A 41 -6.05 0.83 -0.86
CA LEU A 41 -4.90 1.73 -0.85
C LEU A 41 -5.38 3.11 -0.42
N VAL A 42 -4.76 3.67 0.62
CA VAL A 42 -5.24 4.90 1.28
C VAL A 42 -4.14 5.96 1.34
N GLY A 43 -4.48 7.22 1.06
CA GLY A 43 -3.59 8.37 1.30
C GLY A 43 -3.20 9.12 0.03
N ASP A 44 -1.92 9.46 -0.11
CA ASP A 44 -1.38 10.08 -1.33
C ASP A 44 -1.17 9.01 -2.42
N LEU A 45 -2.21 8.79 -3.24
CA LEU A 45 -2.17 7.82 -4.33
C LEU A 45 -1.62 8.41 -5.62
N ALA A 46 -1.65 9.74 -5.78
CA ALA A 46 -1.09 10.42 -6.93
C ALA A 46 0.43 10.27 -7.01
N ASN A 47 1.12 10.38 -5.87
CA ASN A 47 2.59 10.41 -5.81
C ASN A 47 3.21 9.15 -5.18
N GLY A 48 2.38 8.21 -4.70
CA GLY A 48 2.84 7.02 -4.00
C GLY A 48 3.44 5.96 -4.94
N ARG A 49 4.74 6.07 -5.26
CA ARG A 49 5.44 5.06 -6.07
C ARG A 49 5.26 3.61 -5.59
N THR A 50 5.15 3.41 -4.27
CA THR A 50 4.96 2.08 -3.68
C THR A 50 3.58 1.52 -4.01
N VAL A 51 2.53 2.36 -3.96
CA VAL A 51 1.17 1.95 -4.31
C VAL A 51 1.00 1.74 -5.81
N HIS A 52 1.71 2.49 -6.65
CA HIS A 52 1.71 2.27 -8.11
C HIS A 52 2.31 0.90 -8.44
N SER A 53 3.52 0.62 -7.93
CA SER A 53 4.17 -0.68 -8.11
C SER A 53 3.33 -1.83 -7.56
N LEU A 54 2.74 -1.66 -6.38
CA LEU A 54 1.88 -2.67 -5.75
C LEU A 54 0.63 -2.92 -6.59
N ALA A 55 -0.09 -1.88 -7.02
CA ALA A 55 -1.29 -2.02 -7.85
C ALA A 55 -0.97 -2.76 -9.16
N ARG A 56 0.15 -2.43 -9.82
CA ARG A 56 0.59 -3.11 -11.04
C ARG A 56 0.94 -4.58 -10.77
N LEU A 57 1.63 -4.87 -9.67
CA LEU A 57 2.07 -6.24 -9.35
C LEU A 57 0.90 -7.13 -8.90
N LEU A 58 -0.12 -6.55 -8.25
CA LEU A 58 -1.35 -7.26 -7.87
C LEU A 58 -2.15 -7.78 -9.06
N THR A 59 -1.95 -7.22 -10.27
CA THR A 59 -2.59 -7.72 -11.49
C THR A 59 -2.18 -9.14 -11.89
N HIS A 60 -1.11 -9.67 -11.30
CA HIS A 60 -0.68 -11.06 -11.47
C HIS A 60 -1.43 -12.06 -10.58
N TYR A 61 -2.36 -11.59 -9.74
CA TYR A 61 -3.14 -12.42 -8.82
C TYR A 61 -4.60 -12.49 -9.23
N ASN A 62 -5.23 -13.61 -8.92
CA ASN A 62 -6.58 -13.92 -9.36
C ASN A 62 -7.63 -13.28 -8.46
N LYS A 63 -8.67 -12.72 -9.07
CA LYS A 63 -9.87 -12.19 -8.39
C LYS A 63 -9.55 -11.15 -7.32
N ILE A 64 -8.56 -10.30 -7.56
CA ILE A 64 -8.30 -9.12 -6.72
C ILE A 64 -9.37 -8.06 -7.01
N SER A 65 -9.80 -7.35 -5.98
CA SER A 65 -10.53 -6.09 -6.11
C SER A 65 -9.77 -4.97 -5.41
N LEU A 66 -9.61 -3.84 -6.06
CA LEU A 66 -8.91 -2.68 -5.48
C LEU A 66 -9.90 -1.62 -5.02
N GLN A 67 -9.59 -0.95 -3.92
CA GLN A 67 -10.25 0.27 -3.49
C GLN A 67 -9.19 1.37 -3.34
N PHE A 68 -9.46 2.53 -3.92
CA PHE A 68 -8.59 3.70 -3.84
C PHE A 68 -9.29 4.74 -2.98
N VAL A 69 -8.73 4.97 -1.79
CA VAL A 69 -9.27 5.93 -0.82
C VAL A 69 -8.31 7.11 -0.73
N SER A 70 -8.69 8.23 -1.32
CA SER A 70 -7.84 9.41 -1.34
C SER A 70 -8.65 10.71 -1.37
N PRO A 71 -8.03 11.83 -1.00
CA PRO A 71 -8.51 13.15 -1.37
C PRO A 71 -8.61 13.31 -2.88
N ASP A 72 -9.46 14.22 -3.35
CA ASP A 72 -9.68 14.44 -4.78
C ASP A 72 -8.42 14.87 -5.53
N GLN A 73 -7.58 15.70 -4.91
CA GLN A 73 -6.30 16.12 -5.49
C GLN A 73 -5.20 15.04 -5.48
N LEU A 74 -5.38 13.94 -4.75
CA LEU A 74 -4.36 12.88 -4.59
C LEU A 74 -4.83 11.53 -5.13
N ARG A 75 -5.75 11.52 -6.10
CA ARG A 75 -6.28 10.31 -6.73
C ARG A 75 -5.22 9.52 -7.49
N MET A 76 -5.49 8.21 -7.63
CA MET A 76 -4.64 7.30 -8.40
C MET A 76 -4.50 7.79 -9.86
N PRO A 77 -3.27 7.87 -10.41
CA PRO A 77 -3.06 8.34 -11.77
C PRO A 77 -3.80 7.50 -12.82
N GLU A 78 -4.30 8.15 -13.87
CA GLU A 78 -5.06 7.49 -14.93
C GLU A 78 -4.24 6.40 -15.64
N GLU A 79 -2.92 6.57 -15.74
CA GLU A 79 -2.03 5.56 -16.32
C GLU A 79 -2.08 4.23 -15.55
N VAL A 80 -2.10 4.27 -14.22
CA VAL A 80 -2.21 3.07 -13.38
C VAL A 80 -3.60 2.48 -13.53
N LYS A 81 -4.65 3.31 -13.50
CA LYS A 81 -6.04 2.86 -13.70
C LYS A 81 -6.23 2.19 -15.05
N GLU A 82 -5.65 2.73 -16.11
CA GLU A 82 -5.70 2.15 -17.45
C GLU A 82 -4.93 0.82 -17.54
N TYR A 83 -3.78 0.71 -16.87
CA TYR A 83 -3.05 -0.56 -16.76
C TYR A 83 -3.87 -1.65 -16.07
N LEU A 84 -4.68 -1.28 -15.07
CA LEU A 84 -5.60 -2.20 -14.37
C LEU A 84 -6.78 -2.61 -15.25
N ARG A 85 -7.41 -1.66 -15.96
CA ARG A 85 -8.51 -1.94 -16.90
C ARG A 85 -8.07 -2.90 -18.01
N LYS A 86 -6.88 -2.71 -18.58
CA LYS A 86 -6.29 -3.61 -19.60
C LYS A 86 -6.05 -5.05 -19.12
N ARG A 87 -6.11 -5.30 -17.82
CA ARG A 87 -5.96 -6.63 -17.20
C ARG A 87 -7.23 -7.10 -16.51
N ASP A 88 -8.36 -6.45 -16.78
CA ASP A 88 -9.67 -6.78 -16.22
C ASP A 88 -9.69 -6.78 -14.68
N ILE A 89 -8.87 -5.93 -14.05
CA ILE A 89 -8.87 -5.74 -12.59
C ILE A 89 -9.88 -4.65 -12.22
N GLY A 90 -10.91 -5.05 -11.46
CA GLY A 90 -11.90 -4.12 -10.93
C GLY A 90 -11.33 -3.24 -9.82
N PHE A 91 -11.63 -1.94 -9.87
CA PHE A 91 -11.31 -0.99 -8.80
C PHE A 91 -12.45 -0.01 -8.53
N ARG A 92 -12.50 0.54 -7.33
CA ARG A 92 -13.42 1.62 -6.92
C ARG A 92 -12.64 2.80 -6.36
N GLU A 93 -13.03 4.01 -6.71
CA GLU A 93 -12.52 5.25 -6.11
C GLU A 93 -13.49 5.71 -5.02
N MET A 94 -12.96 6.06 -3.85
CA MET A 94 -13.71 6.41 -2.65
C MET A 94 -12.99 7.57 -1.94
N THR A 95 -13.72 8.37 -1.18
CA THR A 95 -13.14 9.46 -0.37
C THR A 95 -13.15 9.15 1.12
N SER A 96 -13.96 8.18 1.55
CA SER A 96 -14.19 7.82 2.94
C SER A 96 -13.47 6.52 3.31
N LEU A 97 -12.52 6.61 4.23
CA LEU A 97 -11.86 5.45 4.81
C LEU A 97 -12.87 4.55 5.54
N VAL A 98 -13.81 5.16 6.27
CA VAL A 98 -14.83 4.46 7.05
C VAL A 98 -15.67 3.51 6.18
N ASP A 99 -16.04 3.97 4.98
CA ASP A 99 -16.93 3.22 4.09
C ASP A 99 -16.19 2.08 3.35
N ALA A 100 -14.88 2.19 3.20
CA ALA A 100 -14.03 1.17 2.58
C ALA A 100 -13.76 -0.04 3.51
N LEU A 101 -13.66 0.21 4.83
CA LEU A 101 -13.22 -0.79 5.82
C LEU A 101 -14.04 -2.09 5.87
N PRO A 102 -15.39 -2.09 5.76
CA PRO A 102 -16.19 -3.31 5.91
C PRO A 102 -15.83 -4.41 4.90
N GLU A 103 -15.38 -4.01 3.70
CA GLU A 103 -15.01 -4.94 2.64
C GLU A 103 -13.51 -5.23 2.59
N THR A 104 -12.67 -4.47 3.31
CA THR A 104 -11.21 -4.50 3.18
C THR A 104 -10.58 -5.72 3.85
N ASP A 105 -9.76 -6.49 3.12
CA ASP A 105 -8.92 -7.57 3.66
C ASP A 105 -7.48 -7.10 3.93
N VAL A 106 -6.98 -6.16 3.12
CA VAL A 106 -5.68 -5.51 3.29
C VAL A 106 -5.87 -4.01 3.21
N LEU A 107 -5.63 -3.30 4.31
CA LEU A 107 -5.61 -1.85 4.35
C LEU A 107 -4.15 -1.38 4.22
N TYR A 108 -3.80 -0.81 3.09
CA TYR A 108 -2.46 -0.30 2.82
C TYR A 108 -2.46 1.23 2.92
N MET A 109 -1.97 1.73 4.04
CA MET A 109 -1.89 3.15 4.34
C MET A 109 -0.64 3.77 3.73
N THR A 110 -0.76 4.99 3.20
CA THR A 110 0.36 5.85 2.83
C THR A 110 0.26 7.19 3.54
N ARG A 111 1.41 7.82 3.70
CA ARG A 111 1.51 9.16 4.27
C ARG A 111 1.00 10.20 3.28
N ILE A 112 0.12 11.09 3.74
CA ILE A 112 -0.23 12.33 3.04
C ILE A 112 0.84 13.39 3.34
N GLN A 113 1.49 13.88 2.29
CA GLN A 113 2.58 14.83 2.36
C GLN A 113 2.07 16.28 2.50
N LYS A 114 2.50 17.00 3.54
CA LYS A 114 2.07 18.38 3.82
C LYS A 114 2.46 19.33 2.69
N GLU A 115 3.60 19.07 2.06
CA GLU A 115 4.14 19.82 0.92
C GLU A 115 3.28 19.75 -0.36
N ARG A 116 2.19 18.98 -0.37
CA ARG A 116 1.26 18.86 -1.50
C ARG A 116 0.06 19.79 -1.42
N PHE A 117 -0.07 20.54 -0.33
CA PHE A 117 -1.21 21.41 -0.07
C PHE A 117 -0.76 22.87 -0.08
N GLU A 118 -1.63 23.77 -0.56
CA GLU A 118 -1.31 25.19 -0.67
C GLU A 118 -1.24 25.85 0.72
N ASN A 119 -2.05 25.38 1.66
CA ASN A 119 -2.08 25.86 3.03
C ASN A 119 -2.26 24.73 4.05
N GLU A 120 -1.93 25.04 5.30
CA GLU A 120 -1.91 24.06 6.38
C GLU A 120 -3.31 23.64 6.86
N ASP A 121 -4.32 24.50 6.72
CA ASP A 121 -5.69 24.19 7.14
C ASP A 121 -6.34 23.17 6.21
N GLU A 122 -6.11 23.29 4.91
CA GLU A 122 -6.53 22.33 3.90
C GLU A 122 -5.88 20.96 4.15
N TYR A 123 -4.57 20.95 4.44
CA TYR A 123 -3.84 19.74 4.81
C TYR A 123 -4.43 19.07 6.05
N ARG A 124 -4.69 19.82 7.12
CA ARG A 124 -5.26 19.29 8.37
C ARG A 124 -6.66 18.72 8.15
N SER A 125 -7.54 19.51 7.54
CA SER A 125 -8.91 19.08 7.22
C SER A 125 -8.90 17.81 6.37
N CYS A 126 -7.94 17.67 5.47
CA CYS A 126 -7.78 16.48 4.66
C CYS A 126 -7.31 15.27 5.50
N CYS A 127 -6.21 15.41 6.23
CA CYS A 127 -5.57 14.31 6.96
C CYS A 127 -6.47 13.69 8.03
N ASP A 128 -7.30 14.50 8.69
CA ASP A 128 -8.19 14.05 9.79
C ASP A 128 -9.16 12.93 9.35
N HIS A 129 -9.42 12.79 8.05
CA HIS A 129 -10.33 11.77 7.50
C HIS A 129 -9.64 10.43 7.19
N TYR A 130 -8.30 10.37 7.23
CA TYR A 130 -7.50 9.21 6.82
C TYR A 130 -6.60 8.70 7.95
N ILE A 131 -7.13 8.69 9.18
CA ILE A 131 -6.40 8.25 10.37
C ILE A 131 -6.93 6.89 10.84
N VAL A 132 -6.01 5.93 10.98
CA VAL A 132 -6.28 4.64 11.63
C VAL A 132 -6.21 4.82 13.15
N THR A 133 -7.35 4.58 13.81
CA THR A 133 -7.47 4.55 15.27
C THR A 133 -8.08 3.22 15.72
N PRO A 134 -7.87 2.77 16.97
CA PRO A 134 -8.53 1.58 17.51
C PRO A 134 -10.06 1.64 17.38
N GLN A 135 -10.66 2.82 17.57
CA GLN A 135 -12.11 3.03 17.46
C GLN A 135 -12.60 2.88 16.01
N LEU A 136 -11.84 3.39 15.04
CA LEU A 136 -12.17 3.17 13.63
C LEU A 136 -12.09 1.68 13.27
N MET A 137 -11.06 1.02 13.78
CA MET A 137 -10.76 -0.37 13.47
C MET A 137 -11.74 -1.37 14.11
N THR A 138 -12.72 -0.93 14.90
CA THR A 138 -13.87 -1.76 15.30
C THR A 138 -14.86 -2.01 14.15
N LYS A 139 -14.83 -1.18 13.11
CA LYS A 139 -15.66 -1.33 11.89
C LYS A 139 -15.02 -2.24 10.84
N ALA A 140 -13.74 -2.54 11.00
CA ALA A 140 -12.97 -3.37 10.09
C ALA A 140 -13.28 -4.86 10.30
N LYS A 141 -13.01 -5.67 9.27
CA LYS A 141 -13.13 -7.13 9.39
C LYS A 141 -12.24 -7.65 10.55
N PRO A 142 -12.65 -8.72 11.23
CA PRO A 142 -11.78 -9.40 12.20
C PRO A 142 -10.53 -10.00 11.53
N LYS A 143 -10.69 -10.54 10.32
CA LYS A 143 -9.63 -11.14 9.51
C LYS A 143 -9.20 -10.19 8.39
N MET A 144 -8.38 -9.20 8.75
CA MET A 144 -7.70 -8.31 7.80
C MET A 144 -6.32 -7.92 8.35
N ILE A 145 -5.52 -7.24 7.55
CA ILE A 145 -4.25 -6.65 8.00
C ILE A 145 -4.16 -5.17 7.63
N VAL A 146 -3.42 -4.41 8.43
CA VAL A 146 -3.04 -3.02 8.15
C VAL A 146 -1.55 -2.99 7.85
N MET A 147 -1.20 -2.45 6.68
CA MET A 147 0.15 -2.34 6.16
C MET A 147 0.48 -0.86 5.93
N HIS A 148 1.77 -0.53 6.00
CA HIS A 148 2.28 0.81 5.74
C HIS A 148 3.75 0.69 5.33
N PRO A 149 4.21 1.31 4.23
CA PRO A 149 5.60 1.21 3.77
C PRO A 149 6.62 1.89 4.69
N LEU A 150 6.15 2.54 5.76
CA LEU A 150 6.87 3.45 6.66
C LEU A 150 7.70 4.57 5.96
N PRO A 151 8.19 5.58 6.71
CA PRO A 151 7.77 5.95 8.07
C PRO A 151 6.32 6.45 8.08
N ARG A 152 5.64 6.28 9.22
CA ARG A 152 4.33 6.88 9.47
C ARG A 152 4.45 8.18 10.26
N LEU A 153 3.48 9.08 10.11
CA LEU A 153 3.24 10.19 11.02
C LEU A 153 2.01 9.92 11.89
N ASN A 154 0.90 10.61 11.61
CA ASN A 154 -0.33 10.59 12.40
C ASN A 154 -1.44 9.74 11.75
N GLU A 155 -1.22 9.28 10.52
CA GLU A 155 -2.14 8.46 9.73
C GLU A 155 -2.40 7.07 10.36
N ILE A 156 -1.56 6.62 11.28
CA ILE A 156 -1.82 5.45 12.14
C ILE A 156 -1.44 5.84 13.57
N GLN A 157 -2.40 5.82 14.48
CA GLN A 157 -2.16 6.15 15.88
C GLN A 157 -1.33 5.05 16.58
N PRO A 158 -0.38 5.41 17.47
CA PRO A 158 0.48 4.43 18.15
C PRO A 158 -0.25 3.42 19.03
N ASP A 159 -1.45 3.75 19.51
CA ASP A 159 -2.28 2.82 20.30
C ASP A 159 -2.78 1.62 19.48
N PHE A 160 -2.81 1.75 18.14
CA PHE A 160 -3.13 0.66 17.22
C PHE A 160 -1.99 -0.38 17.08
N ASP A 161 -0.78 -0.08 17.56
CA ASP A 161 0.40 -0.98 17.43
C ASP A 161 0.21 -2.33 18.11
N SER A 162 -0.61 -2.36 19.16
CA SER A 162 -0.91 -3.58 19.91
C SER A 162 -1.97 -4.47 19.23
N ASP A 163 -2.63 -3.97 18.18
CA ASP A 163 -3.63 -4.75 17.45
C ASP A 163 -2.94 -5.83 16.61
N LYS A 164 -3.46 -7.07 16.68
CA LYS A 164 -2.91 -8.22 15.92
C LYS A 164 -2.94 -8.03 14.41
N ARG A 165 -3.76 -7.10 13.91
CA ARG A 165 -3.88 -6.75 12.50
C ARG A 165 -2.80 -5.77 12.05
N ALA A 166 -2.05 -5.14 12.95
CA ALA A 166 -0.96 -4.22 12.65
C ALA A 166 0.26 -4.97 12.09
N ALA A 167 0.38 -5.02 10.75
CA ALA A 167 1.40 -5.82 10.06
C ALA A 167 2.60 -4.99 9.56
N TYR A 168 2.62 -3.66 9.74
CA TYR A 168 3.66 -2.78 9.17
C TYR A 168 5.07 -2.99 9.75
N PHE A 169 5.22 -3.51 10.98
CA PHE A 169 6.54 -3.90 11.50
C PHE A 169 7.01 -5.24 10.93
N THR A 170 6.13 -6.25 10.87
CA THR A 170 6.40 -7.52 10.18
C THR A 170 6.73 -7.28 8.71
N GLN A 171 6.02 -6.37 8.05
CA GLN A 171 6.29 -5.93 6.68
C GLN A 171 7.71 -5.38 6.52
N ALA A 172 8.17 -4.54 7.46
CA ALA A 172 9.53 -4.00 7.44
C ALA A 172 10.59 -5.11 7.59
N GLU A 173 10.36 -6.06 8.50
CA GLU A 173 11.24 -7.23 8.68
C GLU A 173 11.29 -8.10 7.42
N ASN A 174 10.13 -8.38 6.82
CA ASN A 174 10.01 -9.10 5.55
C ASN A 174 10.81 -8.45 4.41
N GLY A 175 10.94 -7.13 4.44
CA GLY A 175 11.81 -6.39 3.53
C GLY A 175 13.25 -6.85 3.56
N MET A 176 13.79 -7.24 4.72
CA MET A 176 15.13 -7.80 4.84
C MET A 176 15.23 -9.15 4.10
N TYR A 177 14.36 -10.10 4.41
CA TYR A 177 14.39 -11.44 3.83
C TYR A 177 14.16 -11.45 2.32
N VAL A 178 13.21 -10.63 1.84
CA VAL A 178 12.93 -10.51 0.40
C VAL A 178 14.13 -9.93 -0.36
N ARG A 179 14.80 -8.92 0.21
CA ARG A 179 15.99 -8.33 -0.42
C ARG A 179 17.20 -9.27 -0.36
N MET A 180 17.37 -10.04 0.71
CA MET A 180 18.37 -11.12 0.77
C MET A 180 18.15 -12.15 -0.34
N ALA A 181 16.91 -12.62 -0.51
CA ALA A 181 16.55 -13.56 -1.56
C ALA A 181 16.79 -12.98 -2.97
N LEU A 182 16.44 -11.70 -3.18
CA LEU A 182 16.67 -11.01 -4.45
C LEU A 182 18.17 -10.92 -4.79
N LEU A 183 19.01 -10.51 -3.83
CA LEU A 183 20.46 -10.44 -4.04
C LEU A 183 21.05 -11.82 -4.32
N ALA A 184 20.64 -12.85 -3.58
CA ALA A 184 21.06 -14.23 -3.81
C ALA A 184 20.69 -14.70 -5.22
N LYS A 185 19.46 -14.42 -5.67
CA LYS A 185 18.96 -14.82 -6.99
C LYS A 185 19.72 -14.11 -8.12
N VAL A 186 19.88 -12.79 -8.04
CA VAL A 186 20.55 -11.98 -9.07
C VAL A 186 22.04 -12.33 -9.20
N LEU A 187 22.68 -12.76 -8.11
CA LEU A 187 24.07 -13.20 -8.09
C LEU A 187 24.26 -14.71 -8.36
N GLY A 188 23.19 -15.42 -8.75
CA GLY A 188 23.25 -16.84 -9.13
C GLY A 188 23.53 -17.80 -7.98
N LYS A 189 23.12 -17.45 -6.75
CA LYS A 189 23.28 -18.30 -5.55
C LYS A 189 22.09 -19.22 -5.31
N ILE A 190 20.92 -18.91 -5.91
CA ILE A 190 19.67 -19.69 -5.91
C ILE A 190 18.90 -19.53 -7.22
#